data_AF-A0A916JA27-F1
#
_entry.id   AF-A0A916JA27-F1
#
_cell.length_a   1.000
_cell.length_b   1.000
_cell.length_c   1.000
_cell.angle_alpha   90.00
_cell.angle_beta   90.00
_cell.angle_gamma   90.00
#
_symmetry.space_group_name_H-M   'P 1'
#
loop_
_entity.id
_entity.type
_entity.pdbx_description
1 polymer ?
#
loop_
_entity_poly.entity_id
_entity_poly.type
_entity_poly.pdbx_seq_one_letter_code
_entity_poly.pdbx_strand_id
1 'polypeptide(L)'
;MSIPIRSRTGRANCWNARPKCSATARRRLEIFNTDQGSQFTSNEFTGLLKGQGIQISMDGKGCRRDNVFVERLWRSVKYEEVYLKAYDSVSIAKTSLGTYLNFYNTHRPHQSLDGNTPDTIYFTGLPQESIAA
;
A
#
# COMPACT_ATOMS: atom_id res chain seq x y z
N MET A 1 40.25 -21.04 10.50
CA MET A 1 41.02 -20.46 11.63
C MET A 1 41.19 -18.97 11.38
N SER A 2 41.01 -18.17 12.44
CA SER A 2 41.20 -16.71 12.56
C SER A 2 40.15 -15.75 11.96
N ILE A 3 39.39 -15.22 12.93
CA ILE A 3 38.53 -14.03 13.03
C ILE A 3 39.45 -12.78 13.26
N PRO A 4 39.06 -11.48 13.41
CA PRO A 4 37.94 -10.60 12.96
C PRO A 4 38.41 -9.26 12.31
N ILE A 5 37.47 -8.46 11.78
CA ILE A 5 37.43 -7.02 12.12
C ILE A 5 35.98 -6.65 12.48
N ARG A 6 35.82 -6.04 13.66
CA ARG A 6 34.57 -5.46 14.16
C ARG A 6 34.71 -3.93 14.16
N SER A 7 33.80 -3.22 13.51
CA SER A 7 33.39 -1.86 13.89
C SER A 7 31.89 -1.75 13.58
N ARG A 8 31.02 -1.81 14.59
CA ARG A 8 30.36 -0.65 15.21
C ARG A 8 30.07 0.47 14.20
N THR A 9 28.94 0.36 13.50
CA THR A 9 27.75 1.21 13.65
C THR A 9 26.82 0.90 12.48
N GLY A 10 25.73 0.18 12.72
CA GLY A 10 24.68 -0.05 11.74
C GLY A 10 23.38 0.40 12.35
N ARG A 11 22.82 1.50 11.82
CA ARG A 11 21.49 2.02 12.12
C ARG A 11 20.52 0.88 12.41
N ALA A 12 19.78 1.00 13.51
CA ALA A 12 18.57 0.21 13.69
C ALA A 12 17.69 0.43 12.46
N ASN A 13 17.60 -0.57 11.59
CA ASN A 13 16.62 -0.57 10.52
C ASN A 13 15.27 -0.63 11.23
N CYS A 14 14.49 0.44 11.12
CA CYS A 14 13.16 0.62 11.74
C CYS A 14 12.09 -0.40 11.27
N TRP A 15 12.49 -1.52 10.69
CA TRP A 15 11.64 -2.55 10.10
C TRP A 15 11.43 -3.77 11.01
N ASN A 16 12.06 -3.81 12.18
CA ASN A 16 11.81 -4.85 13.20
C ASN A 16 10.65 -4.52 14.15
N ALA A 17 9.70 -3.69 13.71
CA ALA A 17 8.39 -3.62 14.34
C ALA A 17 7.48 -4.65 13.65
N ARG A 18 7.46 -5.89 14.16
CA ARG A 18 6.31 -6.77 13.93
C ARG A 18 5.18 -6.28 14.84
N PRO A 19 4.03 -5.83 14.33
CA PRO A 19 2.78 -6.24 14.92
C PRO A 19 2.44 -7.59 14.31
N LYS A 20 2.33 -8.63 15.14
CA LYS A 20 1.37 -9.69 14.88
C LYS A 20 0.02 -8.98 14.83
N CYS A 21 -0.43 -8.57 13.63
CA CYS A 21 -1.78 -8.03 13.48
C CYS A 21 -2.74 -9.22 13.58
N SER A 22 -3.39 -9.29 14.74
CA SER A 22 -4.55 -10.11 15.03
C SER A 22 -5.65 -9.91 13.99
N ALA A 23 -6.28 -11.03 13.63
CA ALA A 23 -7.49 -11.17 12.83
C ALA A 23 -8.37 -9.90 12.72
N THR A 24 -8.42 -9.32 11.53
CA THR A 24 -9.54 -8.52 11.04
C THR A 24 -9.58 -8.74 9.53
N ALA A 25 -10.72 -9.19 9.01
CA ALA A 25 -10.96 -9.70 7.66
C ALA A 25 -10.32 -8.88 6.52
N ARG A 26 -9.04 -9.13 6.22
CA ARG A 26 -8.36 -8.65 5.03
C ARG A 26 -7.93 -9.87 4.24
N ARG A 27 -8.49 -10.04 3.04
CA ARG A 27 -8.08 -11.09 2.12
C ARG A 27 -6.57 -11.06 1.94
N ARG A 28 -5.94 -12.24 1.91
CA ARG A 28 -4.55 -12.37 1.52
C ARG A 28 -4.43 -11.90 0.08
N LEU A 29 -3.56 -10.92 -0.16
CA LEU A 29 -3.26 -10.46 -1.52
C LEU A 29 -2.72 -11.64 -2.33
N GLU A 30 -3.38 -12.01 -3.42
CA GLU A 30 -2.93 -13.12 -4.27
C GLU A 30 -1.84 -12.67 -5.24
N ILE A 31 -1.98 -11.46 -5.76
CA ILE A 31 -1.05 -10.82 -6.69
C ILE A 31 -0.71 -9.43 -6.16
N PHE A 32 0.58 -9.11 -6.11
CA PHE A 32 1.08 -7.78 -5.84
C PHE A 32 1.73 -7.24 -7.11
N ASN A 33 1.12 -6.21 -7.70
CA ASN A 33 1.61 -5.56 -8.90
C ASN A 33 2.47 -4.33 -8.53
N THR A 34 3.64 -4.19 -9.15
CA THR A 34 4.54 -3.03 -8.96
C THR A 34 5.16 -2.56 -10.27
N ASP A 35 5.61 -1.31 -10.27
CA ASP A 35 6.56 -0.86 -11.27
C ASP A 35 7.95 -1.54 -11.08
N GLN A 36 8.85 -1.31 -12.04
CA GLN A 36 10.23 -1.83 -12.01
C GLN A 36 11.18 -0.94 -11.18
N GLY A 37 10.66 -0.18 -10.22
CA GLY A 37 11.47 0.65 -9.33
C GLY A 37 12.46 -0.19 -8.53
N SER A 38 13.68 0.34 -8.34
CA SER A 38 14.76 -0.36 -7.64
C SER A 38 14.41 -0.82 -6.21
N GLN A 39 13.47 -0.13 -5.57
CA GLN A 39 12.94 -0.49 -4.25
C GLN A 39 12.16 -1.82 -4.28
N PHE A 40 11.37 -2.06 -5.33
CA PHE A 40 10.51 -3.23 -5.49
C PHE A 40 11.23 -4.43 -6.12
N THR A 41 12.38 -4.19 -6.76
CA THR A 41 13.23 -5.26 -7.32
C THR A 41 14.22 -5.86 -6.32
N SER A 42 14.23 -5.41 -5.06
CA SER A 42 15.16 -5.91 -4.06
C SER A 42 14.82 -7.35 -3.63
N ASN A 43 15.86 -8.15 -3.35
CA ASN A 43 15.70 -9.54 -2.90
C ASN A 43 15.00 -9.62 -1.52
N GLU A 44 15.21 -8.64 -0.65
CA GLU A 44 14.54 -8.57 0.65
C GLU A 44 13.02 -8.38 0.48
N PHE A 45 12.61 -7.45 -0.40
CA PHE A 45 11.20 -7.17 -0.65
C PHE A 45 10.48 -8.33 -1.35
N THR A 46 11.07 -8.85 -2.42
CA THR A 46 10.49 -9.98 -3.16
C THR A 46 10.48 -11.27 -2.33
N GLY A 47 11.45 -11.47 -1.44
CA GLY A 47 11.49 -12.58 -0.50
C GLY A 47 10.34 -12.57 0.50
N LEU A 48 9.97 -11.40 1.03
CA LEU A 48 8.83 -11.26 1.94
C LEU A 48 7.50 -11.63 1.27
N LEU A 49 7.27 -11.17 0.04
CA LEU A 49 6.04 -11.45 -0.71
C LEU A 49 5.93 -12.94 -1.05
N LYS A 50 7.01 -13.55 -1.52
CA LYS A 50 7.08 -15.00 -1.78
C LYS A 50 6.84 -15.81 -0.50
N GLY A 51 7.41 -15.38 0.63
CA GLY A 51 7.19 -16.02 1.93
C GLY A 51 5.74 -16.00 2.41
N GLN A 52 4.93 -15.08 1.91
CA GLN A 52 3.48 -15.01 2.16
C GLN A 52 2.63 -15.71 1.08
N GLY A 53 3.27 -16.33 0.07
CA GLY A 53 2.60 -16.97 -1.05
C GLY A 53 1.96 -15.98 -2.04
N ILE A 54 2.45 -14.73 -2.07
CA ILE A 54 1.92 -13.67 -2.93
C ILE A 54 2.68 -13.69 -4.26
N GLN A 55 1.96 -13.75 -5.37
CA GLN A 55 2.55 -13.66 -6.71
C GLN A 55 2.97 -12.23 -6.99
N ILE A 56 4.18 -12.05 -7.53
CA ILE A 56 4.69 -10.73 -7.89
C ILE A 56 4.51 -10.56 -9.39
N SER A 57 3.74 -9.55 -9.78
CA SER A 57 3.61 -9.12 -11.16
C SER A 57 4.31 -7.77 -11.30
N MET A 58 5.15 -7.61 -12.32
CA MET A 58 5.80 -6.32 -12.59
C MET A 58 5.37 -5.85 -13.97
N ASP A 59 5.07 -4.56 -14.08
CA ASP A 59 4.66 -3.97 -15.35
C ASP A 59 5.78 -4.08 -16.39
N GLY A 60 5.39 -4.27 -17.65
CA GLY A 60 6.31 -4.20 -18.77
C GLY A 60 6.93 -2.80 -18.89
N LYS A 61 8.19 -2.70 -19.32
CA LYS A 61 8.79 -1.39 -19.63
C LYS A 61 7.91 -0.66 -20.66
N GLY A 62 7.31 0.45 -20.27
CA GLY A 62 6.42 1.26 -21.11
C GLY A 62 4.91 0.99 -20.93
N CYS A 63 4.50 0.06 -20.06
CA CYS A 63 3.10 -0.24 -19.76
C CYS A 63 2.53 0.70 -18.68
N ARG A 64 2.49 2.01 -18.93
CA ARG A 64 1.93 3.01 -18.00
C ARG A 64 0.48 2.74 -17.57
N ARG A 65 -0.28 1.98 -18.38
CA ARG A 65 -1.72 1.75 -18.17
C ARG A 65 -2.03 1.06 -16.85
N ASP A 66 -1.17 0.16 -16.40
CA ASP A 66 -1.37 -0.61 -15.16
C ASP A 66 -1.24 0.31 -13.92
N ASN A 67 -0.42 1.36 -14.02
CA ASN A 67 -0.24 2.37 -12.98
C ASN A 67 -1.28 3.52 -13.02
N VAL A 68 -2.17 3.57 -14.01
CA VAL A 68 -3.12 4.70 -14.19
C VAL A 68 -4.01 4.92 -12.97
N PHE A 69 -4.42 3.84 -12.30
CA PHE A 69 -5.25 3.94 -11.09
C PHE A 69 -4.50 4.64 -9.95
N VAL A 70 -3.26 4.22 -9.71
CA VAL A 70 -2.40 4.79 -8.66
C VAL A 70 -2.02 6.24 -9.00
N GLU A 71 -1.71 6.54 -10.27
CA GLU A 71 -1.44 7.91 -10.72
C GLU A 71 -2.64 8.83 -10.50
N ARG A 72 -3.87 8.35 -10.79
CA ARG A 72 -5.10 9.13 -10.60
C ARG A 72 -5.39 9.41 -9.12
N LEU A 73 -5.16 8.43 -8.26
CA LEU A 73 -5.22 8.60 -6.80
C LEU A 73 -4.23 9.69 -6.36
N TRP A 74 -2.96 9.57 -6.74
CA TRP A 74 -1.92 10.54 -6.34
C TRP A 74 -2.16 11.93 -6.89
N ARG A 75 -2.74 12.06 -8.09
CA ARG A 75 -3.18 13.37 -8.60
C ARG A 75 -4.21 13.99 -7.67
N SER A 76 -5.21 13.24 -7.25
CA SER A 76 -6.27 13.73 -6.37
C SER A 76 -5.69 14.13 -5.01
N VAL A 77 -4.88 13.27 -4.38
CA VAL A 77 -4.19 13.57 -3.10
C VAL A 77 -3.35 14.85 -3.20
N LYS A 78 -2.57 15.01 -4.29
CA LYS A 78 -1.72 16.20 -4.42
C LYS A 78 -2.54 17.49 -4.52
N TYR A 79 -3.54 17.52 -5.38
CA TYR A 79 -4.30 18.73 -5.67
C TYR A 79 -5.33 19.07 -4.60
N GLU A 80 -5.99 18.06 -4.03
CA GLU A 80 -7.09 18.26 -3.08
C GLU A 80 -6.60 18.36 -1.63
N GLU A 81 -5.41 17.85 -1.31
CA GLU A 81 -4.90 17.78 0.07
C GLU A 81 -3.52 18.40 0.25
N VAL A 82 -2.53 18.02 -0.55
CA VAL A 82 -1.13 18.44 -0.32
C VAL A 82 -0.85 19.88 -0.75
N TYR A 83 -1.29 20.28 -1.94
CA TYR A 83 -0.96 21.60 -2.49
C TYR A 83 -1.73 22.75 -1.83
N LEU A 84 -2.82 22.45 -1.14
CA LEU A 84 -3.60 23.43 -0.40
C LEU A 84 -3.07 23.67 1.02
N LYS A 85 -2.14 22.83 1.52
CA LYS A 85 -1.73 22.80 2.92
C LYS A 85 -0.22 22.98 3.06
N ALA A 86 0.16 23.87 3.97
CA ALA A 86 1.51 23.89 4.53
C ALA A 86 1.49 23.10 5.84
N TYR A 87 2.14 21.92 5.85
CA TYR A 87 2.22 21.10 7.05
C TYR A 87 3.36 21.58 7.95
N ASP A 88 3.07 21.88 9.21
CA ASP A 88 4.09 22.28 10.19
C ASP A 88 5.01 21.12 10.60
N SER A 89 4.54 19.88 10.45
CA SER A 89 5.33 18.69 10.78
C SER A 89 4.89 17.45 10.01
N VAL A 90 5.76 16.45 9.95
CA VAL A 90 5.49 15.15 9.33
C VAL A 90 4.36 14.41 10.04
N SER A 91 4.20 14.56 11.36
CA SER A 91 3.10 13.91 12.09
C SER A 91 1.75 14.50 11.68
N ILE A 92 1.67 15.82 11.53
CA ILE A 92 0.45 16.50 11.06
C ILE A 92 0.15 16.07 9.62
N ALA A 93 1.15 16.02 8.74
CA ALA A 93 0.98 15.55 7.36
C ALA A 93 0.42 14.12 7.32
N LYS A 94 0.93 13.21 8.16
CA LYS A 94 0.43 11.82 8.25
C LYS A 94 -1.04 11.77 8.68
N THR A 95 -1.42 12.51 9.72
CA THR A 95 -2.82 12.55 10.20
C THR A 95 -3.76 13.13 9.14
N SER A 96 -3.35 14.22 8.49
CA SER A 96 -4.13 14.89 7.46
C SER A 96 -4.32 13.99 6.24
N LEU A 97 -3.25 13.37 5.74
CA LEU A 97 -3.31 12.39 4.66
C LEU A 97 -4.17 11.16 5.03
N GLY A 98 -4.07 10.67 6.27
CA GLY A 98 -4.92 9.58 6.75
C GLY A 98 -6.41 9.96 6.73
N THR A 99 -6.73 11.17 7.15
CA THR A 99 -8.10 11.71 7.11
C THR A 99 -8.61 11.83 5.68
N TYR A 100 -7.79 12.36 4.78
CA TYR A 100 -8.13 12.49 3.37
C TYR A 100 -8.34 11.13 2.70
N LEU A 101 -7.46 10.14 2.94
CA LEU A 101 -7.61 8.80 2.38
C LEU A 101 -8.86 8.10 2.91
N ASN A 102 -9.20 8.29 4.19
CA ASN A 102 -10.46 7.80 4.73
C ASN A 102 -11.65 8.39 3.98
N PHE A 103 -11.69 9.72 3.82
CA PHE A 103 -12.72 10.41 3.04
C PHE A 103 -12.80 9.89 1.58
N TYR A 104 -11.66 9.73 0.92
CA TYR A 104 -11.57 9.24 -0.45
C TYR A 104 -12.19 7.85 -0.60
N ASN A 105 -11.94 6.94 0.34
CA ASN A 105 -12.44 5.57 0.28
C ASN A 105 -13.91 5.42 0.71
N THR A 106 -14.36 6.21 1.69
CA THR A 106 -15.66 6.01 2.33
C THR A 106 -16.76 6.95 1.84
N HIS A 107 -16.42 8.15 1.35
CA HIS A 107 -17.41 9.20 1.06
C HIS A 107 -17.34 9.75 -0.37
N ARG A 108 -16.19 9.65 -1.06
CA ARG A 108 -16.03 10.24 -2.41
C ARG A 108 -16.69 9.34 -3.46
N PRO A 109 -17.71 9.81 -4.19
CA PRO A 109 -18.28 9.05 -5.31
C PRO A 109 -17.36 9.12 -6.53
N HIS A 110 -17.17 7.99 -7.21
CA HIS A 110 -16.34 7.91 -8.42
C HIS A 110 -17.19 7.61 -9.65
N GLN A 111 -17.09 8.45 -10.69
CA GLN A 111 -17.79 8.22 -11.95
C GLN A 111 -17.43 6.88 -12.61
N SER A 112 -16.18 6.43 -12.47
CA SER A 112 -15.74 5.13 -12.97
C SER A 112 -16.28 3.93 -12.18
N LEU A 113 -16.94 4.18 -11.04
CA LEU A 113 -17.56 3.19 -10.16
C LEU A 113 -19.09 3.42 -10.09
N ASP A 114 -19.68 4.00 -11.14
CA ASP A 114 -21.11 4.33 -11.20
C ASP A 114 -21.61 5.22 -10.05
N GLY A 115 -20.73 6.09 -9.53
CA GLY A 115 -21.04 6.97 -8.41
C GLY A 115 -20.87 6.32 -7.04
N ASN A 116 -20.45 5.06 -6.96
CA ASN A 116 -20.13 4.40 -5.69
C ASN A 116 -18.76 4.82 -5.15
N THR A 117 -18.54 4.54 -3.86
CA THR A 117 -17.26 4.74 -3.20
C THR A 117 -16.38 3.49 -3.33
N PRO A 118 -15.04 3.63 -3.26
CA PRO A 118 -14.13 2.49 -3.33
C PRO A 118 -14.44 1.41 -2.28
N ASP A 119 -14.79 1.81 -1.05
CA ASP A 119 -15.15 0.87 0.01
C ASP A 119 -16.42 0.11 -0.32
N THR A 120 -17.46 0.79 -0.83
CA THR A 120 -18.69 0.10 -1.24
C THR A 120 -18.37 -1.01 -2.23
N ILE A 121 -17.67 -0.71 -3.32
CA ILE A 121 -17.32 -1.71 -4.34
C ILE A 121 -16.47 -2.84 -3.77
N TYR A 122 -15.49 -2.51 -2.92
CA TYR A 122 -14.61 -3.50 -2.32
C TYR A 122 -15.36 -4.46 -1.40
N PHE A 123 -16.21 -3.95 -0.50
CA PHE A 123 -16.93 -4.77 0.47
C PHE A 123 -18.14 -5.49 -0.13
N THR A 124 -18.85 -4.90 -1.11
CA THR A 124 -19.97 -5.57 -1.79
C THR A 124 -19.50 -6.72 -2.70
N GLY A 125 -18.27 -6.64 -3.22
CA GLY A 125 -17.66 -7.70 -4.02
C GLY A 125 -17.12 -8.87 -3.20
N LEU A 126 -17.23 -8.84 -1.87
CA LEU A 126 -16.81 -9.95 -1.03
C LEU A 126 -17.89 -11.05 -1.05
N PRO A 127 -17.52 -12.31 -1.34
CA PRO A 127 -18.46 -13.41 -1.17
C PRO A 127 -18.91 -13.44 0.29
N GLN A 128 -20.22 -13.44 0.49
CA GLN A 128 -20.81 -13.57 1.81
C GLN A 128 -20.50 -14.98 2.30
N GLU A 129 -19.64 -15.10 3.32
CA GLU A 129 -19.39 -16.41 3.91
C GLU A 129 -20.71 -16.96 4.43
N SER A 130 -21.17 -18.07 3.86
CA SER A 130 -22.33 -18.78 4.39
C SER A 130 -21.95 -19.26 5.78
N ILE A 131 -22.54 -18.66 6.80
CA ILE A 131 -22.47 -19.18 8.16
C ILE A 131 -23.19 -20.53 8.10
N ALA A 132 -22.42 -21.61 8.01
CA ALA A 132 -22.94 -22.96 8.20
C ALA A 132 -23.45 -23.03 9.65
N ALA A 133 -24.76 -23.21 9.79
CA ALA A 133 -25.47 -23.34 11.05
C ALA A 133 -25.16 -24.68 11.75
#